data_AF-A0A527G815-F1
#
_entry.id   AF-A0A527G815-F1
#
_cell.length_a   1.000
_cell.length_b   1.000
_cell.length_c   1.000
_cell.angle_alpha   90.00
_cell.angle_beta   90.00
_cell.angle_gamma   90.00
#
_symmetry.space_group_name_H-M   'P 1'
#
loop_
_entity.id
_entity.type
_entity.pdbx_description
1 polymer ?
#
loop_
_entity_poly.entity_id
_entity_poly.type
_entity_poly.pdbx_seq_one_letter_code
_entity_poly.pdbx_strand_id
1 'polypeptide(L)'
;AAAEKQGKLRRGGTIVEATAGNTGLGLAQVGIPKGYRIVLVVPDKMSREKIQHLRALGAEVRMTRSDVGKGHAEYYQDMAEKIAAETPGAFYANQFANPANPLAHETTTGPEIFSQLDGDVDAVVVGVGSGGTLTGLGRYFAKVSPKTEMVLADPVGSVL
;
A
#
# COMPACT_ATOMS: atom_id res chain seq x y z
N ALA A 1 -12.72 -2.86 0.16
CA ALA A 1 -13.95 -2.11 0.48
C ALA A 1 -14.17 -0.91 -0.45
N ALA A 2 -13.27 0.09 -0.48
CA ALA A 2 -13.50 1.30 -1.30
C ALA A 2 -13.70 0.99 -2.80
N ALA A 3 -12.83 0.17 -3.41
CA ALA A 3 -12.95 -0.23 -4.81
C ALA A 3 -14.25 -1.02 -5.11
N GLU A 4 -14.68 -1.88 -4.19
CA GLU A 4 -15.96 -2.61 -4.27
C GLU A 4 -17.14 -1.63 -4.26
N LYS A 5 -17.17 -0.70 -3.30
CA LYS A 5 -18.23 0.32 -3.16
C LYS A 5 -18.31 1.26 -4.35
N GLN A 6 -17.17 1.58 -4.97
CA GLN A 6 -17.09 2.41 -6.17
C GLN A 6 -17.37 1.65 -7.47
N GLY A 7 -17.62 0.33 -7.41
CA GLY A 7 -17.85 -0.51 -8.58
C GLY A 7 -16.61 -0.77 -9.45
N LYS A 8 -15.41 -0.34 -8.99
CA LYS A 8 -14.13 -0.53 -9.68
C LYS A 8 -13.61 -1.96 -9.57
N LEU A 9 -14.00 -2.68 -8.52
CA LEU A 9 -13.68 -4.09 -8.33
C LEU A 9 -14.97 -4.90 -8.19
N ARG A 10 -15.22 -5.77 -9.16
CA ARG A 10 -16.39 -6.67 -9.18
C ARG A 10 -16.03 -8.00 -8.53
N ARG A 11 -17.03 -8.74 -8.01
CA ARG A 11 -16.86 -10.09 -7.44
C ARG A 11 -16.13 -11.00 -8.44
N GLY A 12 -15.12 -11.73 -7.97
CA GLY A 12 -14.28 -12.57 -8.83
C GLY A 12 -13.25 -11.80 -9.68
N GLY A 13 -13.16 -10.48 -9.52
CA GLY A 13 -12.21 -9.63 -10.24
C GLY A 13 -10.76 -9.85 -9.83
N THR A 14 -9.86 -9.15 -10.53
CA THR A 14 -8.41 -9.21 -10.28
C THR A 14 -7.94 -7.96 -9.56
N ILE A 15 -7.10 -8.11 -8.53
CA ILE A 15 -6.37 -7.01 -7.92
C ILE A 15 -4.91 -7.14 -8.37
N VAL A 16 -4.37 -6.04 -8.89
CA VAL A 16 -2.97 -5.95 -9.31
C VAL A 16 -2.27 -4.94 -8.40
N GLU A 17 -1.05 -5.24 -7.94
CA GLU A 17 -0.25 -4.31 -7.15
C GLU A 17 1.25 -4.51 -7.40
N ALA A 18 2.00 -3.39 -7.36
CA ALA A 18 3.45 -3.37 -7.46
C ALA A 18 4.06 -3.40 -6.03
N THR A 19 4.25 -4.57 -5.46
CA THR A 19 4.79 -4.71 -4.09
C THR A 19 5.26 -6.13 -3.78
N ALA A 20 6.29 -6.22 -2.93
CA ALA A 20 6.75 -7.47 -2.30
C ALA A 20 6.64 -7.43 -0.77
N GLY A 21 6.02 -6.37 -0.24
CA GLY A 21 5.97 -6.09 1.19
C GLY A 21 4.59 -6.33 1.79
N ASN A 22 4.34 -5.64 2.91
CA ASN A 22 3.13 -5.80 3.72
C ASN A 22 1.84 -5.48 2.94
N THR A 23 1.87 -4.56 1.99
CA THR A 23 0.72 -4.27 1.12
C THR A 23 0.28 -5.51 0.34
N GLY A 24 1.22 -6.28 -0.20
CA GLY A 24 0.92 -7.50 -0.96
C GLY A 24 0.34 -8.58 -0.07
N LEU A 25 0.90 -8.75 1.13
CA LEU A 25 0.38 -9.68 2.14
C LEU A 25 -1.03 -9.29 2.58
N GLY A 26 -1.28 -8.02 2.90
CA GLY A 26 -2.61 -7.55 3.30
C GLY A 26 -3.65 -7.70 2.19
N LEU A 27 -3.28 -7.39 0.94
CA LEU A 27 -4.15 -7.62 -0.21
C LEU A 27 -4.45 -9.11 -0.42
N ALA A 28 -3.45 -9.99 -0.28
CA ALA A 28 -3.65 -11.44 -0.38
C ALA A 28 -4.56 -11.96 0.74
N GLN A 29 -4.29 -11.58 1.99
CA GLN A 29 -5.05 -12.00 3.17
C GLN A 29 -6.52 -11.59 3.11
N VAL A 30 -6.83 -10.42 2.57
CA VAL A 30 -8.22 -9.95 2.45
C VAL A 30 -8.86 -10.40 1.15
N GLY A 31 -8.12 -10.36 0.05
CA GLY A 31 -8.67 -10.51 -1.29
C GLY A 31 -8.93 -11.97 -1.68
N ILE A 32 -8.03 -12.88 -1.32
CA ILE A 32 -8.14 -14.30 -1.69
C ILE A 32 -9.36 -14.96 -1.02
N PRO A 33 -9.61 -14.79 0.29
CA PRO A 33 -10.84 -15.31 0.91
C PRO A 33 -12.13 -14.73 0.34
N LYS A 34 -12.07 -13.51 -0.24
CA LYS A 34 -13.20 -12.88 -0.94
C LYS A 34 -13.39 -13.38 -2.38
N GLY A 35 -12.51 -14.26 -2.85
CA GLY A 35 -12.54 -14.82 -4.20
C GLY A 35 -11.95 -13.90 -5.27
N TYR A 36 -11.08 -12.97 -4.91
CA TYR A 36 -10.33 -12.17 -5.89
C TYR A 36 -9.05 -12.87 -6.31
N ARG A 37 -8.72 -12.76 -7.60
CA ARG A 37 -7.39 -13.09 -8.12
C ARG A 37 -6.42 -11.98 -7.71
N ILE A 38 -5.26 -12.34 -7.16
CA ILE A 38 -4.24 -11.36 -6.73
C ILE A 38 -2.99 -11.54 -7.58
N VAL A 39 -2.58 -10.49 -8.29
CA VAL A 39 -1.36 -10.45 -9.08
C VAL A 39 -0.41 -9.41 -8.51
N LEU A 40 0.76 -9.85 -8.04
CA LEU A 40 1.77 -9.01 -7.43
C LEU A 40 3.01 -8.93 -8.33
N VAL A 41 3.41 -7.71 -8.68
CA VAL A 41 4.66 -7.45 -9.40
C VAL A 41 5.76 -7.14 -8.39
N VAL A 42 6.81 -7.95 -8.39
CA VAL A 42 7.86 -7.98 -7.37
C VAL A 42 9.24 -7.81 -8.01
N PRO A 43 10.05 -6.82 -7.58
CA PRO A 43 11.43 -6.70 -8.03
C PRO A 43 12.30 -7.89 -7.61
N ASP A 44 13.25 -8.27 -8.45
CA ASP A 44 14.17 -9.42 -8.27
C ASP A 44 15.16 -9.31 -7.10
N LYS A 45 15.37 -8.10 -6.55
CA LYS A 45 16.14 -7.90 -5.30
C LYS A 45 15.42 -8.39 -4.03
N MET A 46 14.16 -8.82 -4.12
CA MET A 46 13.36 -9.22 -2.96
C MET A 46 13.69 -10.66 -2.51
N SER A 47 13.60 -10.90 -1.20
CA SER A 47 13.97 -12.19 -0.62
C SER A 47 13.06 -13.33 -1.09
N ARG A 48 13.63 -14.53 -1.20
CA ARG A 48 12.90 -15.73 -1.67
C ARG A 48 11.78 -16.12 -0.71
N GLU A 49 11.98 -15.94 0.58
CA GLU A 49 11.03 -16.26 1.64
C GLU A 49 9.74 -15.43 1.48
N LYS A 50 9.87 -14.14 1.16
CA LYS A 50 8.71 -13.26 0.90
C LYS A 50 7.91 -13.74 -0.32
N ILE A 51 8.61 -14.08 -1.40
CA ILE A 51 7.97 -14.58 -2.63
C ILE A 51 7.25 -15.91 -2.37
N GLN A 52 7.88 -16.83 -1.64
CA GLN A 52 7.29 -18.11 -1.28
C GLN A 52 6.06 -17.94 -0.38
N HIS A 53 6.12 -17.03 0.59
CA HIS A 53 4.98 -16.73 1.45
C HIS A 53 3.79 -16.19 0.64
N LEU A 54 4.01 -15.23 -0.26
CA LEU A 54 2.94 -14.69 -1.12
C LEU A 54 2.30 -15.78 -2.00
N ARG A 55 3.12 -16.65 -2.60
CA ARG A 55 2.62 -17.79 -3.38
C ARG A 55 1.85 -18.78 -2.52
N ALA A 56 2.31 -19.07 -1.31
CA ALA A 56 1.64 -19.96 -0.38
C ALA A 56 0.26 -19.42 0.06
N LEU A 57 0.10 -18.09 0.11
CA LEU A 57 -1.21 -17.46 0.35
C LEU A 57 -2.15 -17.56 -0.87
N GLY A 58 -1.64 -17.93 -2.06
CA GLY A 58 -2.41 -18.04 -3.30
C GLY A 58 -2.28 -16.82 -4.23
N ALA A 59 -1.34 -15.91 -3.98
CA ALA A 59 -1.07 -14.79 -4.88
C ALA A 59 -0.20 -15.23 -6.07
N GLU A 60 -0.52 -14.73 -7.25
CA GLU A 60 0.34 -14.84 -8.42
C GLU A 60 1.45 -13.80 -8.33
N VAL A 61 2.70 -14.24 -8.43
CA VAL A 61 3.86 -13.36 -8.29
C VAL A 61 4.62 -13.27 -9.60
N ARG A 62 4.62 -12.08 -10.20
CA ARG A 62 5.42 -11.74 -11.39
C ARG A 62 6.70 -11.03 -10.97
N MET A 63 7.84 -11.68 -11.26
CA MET A 63 9.14 -11.07 -11.03
C MET A 63 9.46 -10.02 -12.10
N THR A 64 10.16 -8.95 -11.71
CA THR A 64 10.63 -7.89 -12.60
C THR A 64 12.00 -7.35 -12.16
N ARG A 65 12.63 -6.55 -13.01
CA ARG A 65 13.95 -5.98 -12.77
C ARG A 65 13.96 -4.91 -11.68
N SER A 66 15.02 -4.92 -10.88
CA SER A 66 15.25 -3.89 -9.85
C SER A 66 16.28 -2.82 -10.23
N ASP A 67 16.96 -2.97 -11.37
CA ASP A 67 18.00 -2.07 -11.89
C ASP A 67 17.47 -0.98 -12.82
N VAL A 68 16.16 -0.96 -13.10
CA VAL A 68 15.49 0.00 -13.98
C VAL A 68 14.58 0.94 -13.20
N GLY A 69 14.34 2.14 -13.73
CA GLY A 69 13.50 3.18 -13.13
C GLY A 69 12.18 3.41 -13.87
N LYS A 70 11.36 4.33 -13.33
CA LYS A 70 10.07 4.74 -13.90
C LYS A 70 10.18 5.12 -15.38
N GLY A 71 9.22 4.68 -16.20
CA GLY A 71 9.22 4.83 -17.66
C GLY A 71 9.84 3.65 -18.40
N HIS A 72 10.56 2.75 -17.73
CA HIS A 72 11.02 1.50 -18.30
C HIS A 72 9.93 0.42 -18.17
N ALA A 73 9.69 -0.36 -19.23
CA ALA A 73 8.63 -1.38 -19.24
C ALA A 73 8.79 -2.49 -18.18
N GLU A 74 10.01 -2.72 -17.72
CA GLU A 74 10.34 -3.68 -16.65
C GLU A 74 10.42 -3.04 -15.25
N TYR A 75 10.09 -1.76 -15.10
CA TYR A 75 9.93 -1.18 -13.78
C TYR A 75 8.65 -1.69 -13.14
N TYR A 76 8.72 -2.09 -11.87
CA TYR A 76 7.64 -2.82 -11.20
C TYR A 76 6.30 -2.09 -11.16
N GLN A 77 6.30 -0.76 -11.02
CA GLN A 77 5.06 0.02 -11.05
C GLN A 77 4.47 0.09 -12.46
N ASP A 78 5.28 0.41 -13.47
CA ASP A 78 4.86 0.48 -14.87
C ASP A 78 4.36 -0.89 -15.38
N MET A 79 5.03 -1.99 -15.00
CA MET A 79 4.59 -3.34 -15.33
C MET A 79 3.26 -3.69 -14.65
N ALA A 80 3.07 -3.34 -13.37
CA ALA A 80 1.81 -3.59 -12.67
C ALA A 80 0.65 -2.78 -13.28
N GLU A 81 0.89 -1.52 -13.62
CA GLU A 81 -0.07 -0.67 -14.30
C GLU A 81 -0.46 -1.24 -15.67
N LYS A 82 0.53 -1.69 -16.45
CA LYS A 82 0.30 -2.36 -17.73
C LYS A 82 -0.54 -3.64 -17.57
N ILE A 83 -0.18 -4.51 -16.64
CA ILE A 83 -0.94 -5.75 -16.37
C ILE A 83 -2.38 -5.42 -16.00
N ALA A 84 -2.60 -4.41 -15.17
CA ALA A 84 -3.95 -4.00 -14.80
C ALA A 84 -4.74 -3.44 -15.99
N ALA A 85 -4.11 -2.64 -16.85
CA ALA A 85 -4.74 -2.11 -18.06
C ALA A 85 -5.11 -3.19 -19.08
N GLU A 86 -4.26 -4.22 -19.22
CA GLU A 86 -4.46 -5.34 -20.15
C GLU A 86 -5.38 -6.44 -19.60
N THR A 87 -5.68 -6.43 -18.29
CA THR A 87 -6.54 -7.45 -17.65
C THR A 87 -7.97 -6.91 -17.49
N PRO A 88 -8.96 -7.43 -18.24
CA PRO A 88 -10.34 -6.96 -18.15
C PRO A 88 -10.89 -7.04 -16.72
N GLY A 89 -11.39 -5.91 -16.21
CA GLY A 89 -11.97 -5.81 -14.87
C GLY A 89 -10.95 -5.90 -13.72
N ALA A 90 -9.65 -5.74 -14.00
CA ALA A 90 -8.65 -5.62 -12.96
C ALA A 90 -8.70 -4.25 -12.27
N PHE A 91 -8.39 -4.26 -10.98
CA PHE A 91 -8.21 -3.08 -10.17
C PHE A 91 -6.74 -2.93 -9.80
N TYR A 92 -6.10 -1.87 -10.27
CA TYR A 92 -4.76 -1.49 -9.82
C TYR A 92 -4.86 -0.80 -8.46
N ALA A 93 -4.35 -1.43 -7.40
CA ALA A 93 -4.48 -0.91 -6.05
C ALA A 93 -3.68 0.37 -5.83
N ASN A 94 -2.51 0.48 -6.46
CA ASN A 94 -1.66 1.67 -6.58
C ASN A 94 -1.48 2.41 -5.24
N GLN A 95 -0.83 1.77 -4.27
CA GLN A 95 -0.70 2.32 -2.91
C GLN A 95 -0.07 3.72 -2.85
N PHE A 96 0.70 4.11 -3.87
CA PHE A 96 1.40 5.40 -3.93
C PHE A 96 0.47 6.56 -4.33
N ALA A 97 -0.52 6.30 -5.18
CA ALA A 97 -1.43 7.35 -5.66
C ALA A 97 -2.89 7.19 -5.17
N ASN A 98 -3.24 6.04 -4.60
CA ASN A 98 -4.61 5.77 -4.18
C ASN A 98 -4.96 6.54 -2.89
N PRO A 99 -5.93 7.48 -2.92
CA PRO A 99 -6.28 8.29 -1.77
C PRO A 99 -6.84 7.48 -0.59
N ALA A 100 -7.28 6.23 -0.84
CA ALA A 100 -7.71 5.34 0.22
C ALA A 100 -6.58 4.96 1.19
N ASN A 101 -5.31 5.01 0.77
CA ASN A 101 -4.16 4.72 1.62
C ASN A 101 -4.02 5.74 2.78
N PRO A 102 -3.79 7.04 2.53
CA PRO A 102 -3.73 8.01 3.62
C PRO A 102 -5.07 8.17 4.36
N LEU A 103 -6.21 8.03 3.67
CA LEU A 103 -7.52 8.15 4.30
C LEU A 103 -7.76 7.07 5.36
N ALA A 104 -7.25 5.85 5.18
CA ALA A 104 -7.33 4.80 6.19
C ALA A 104 -6.71 5.28 7.51
N HIS A 105 -5.51 5.87 7.47
CA HIS A 105 -4.84 6.37 8.66
C HIS A 105 -5.47 7.64 9.23
N GLU A 106 -5.98 8.55 8.39
CA GLU A 106 -6.66 9.76 8.83
C GLU A 106 -7.97 9.44 9.59
N THR A 107 -8.69 8.40 9.16
CA THR A 107 -10.03 8.07 9.68
C THR A 107 -10.05 6.95 10.71
N THR A 108 -8.96 6.20 10.87
CA THR A 108 -8.87 5.13 11.87
C THR A 108 -7.63 5.28 12.75
N THR A 109 -6.43 5.12 12.20
CA THR A 109 -5.18 5.09 13.00
C THR A 109 -4.96 6.37 13.82
N GLY A 110 -5.23 7.54 13.25
CA GLY A 110 -5.12 8.82 13.97
C GLY A 110 -6.09 8.93 15.15
N PRO A 111 -7.41 8.77 14.92
CA PRO A 111 -8.40 8.72 15.99
C PRO A 111 -8.12 7.68 17.07
N GLU A 112 -7.66 6.49 16.68
CA GLU A 112 -7.28 5.42 17.60
C GLU A 112 -6.17 5.87 18.55
N ILE A 113 -5.05 6.37 18.01
CA ILE A 113 -3.92 6.88 18.82
C ILE A 113 -4.37 7.99 19.76
N PHE A 114 -5.11 8.97 19.23
CA PHE A 114 -5.55 10.13 20.03
C PHE A 114 -6.49 9.71 21.16
N SER A 115 -7.43 8.81 20.89
CA SER A 115 -8.33 8.28 21.91
C SER A 115 -7.60 7.42 22.94
N GLN A 116 -6.61 6.63 22.54
CA GLN A 116 -5.86 5.75 23.43
C GLN A 116 -4.90 6.50 24.36
N LEU A 117 -4.59 7.75 24.03
CA LEU A 117 -3.75 8.64 24.82
C LEU A 117 -4.55 9.80 25.43
N ASP A 118 -5.87 9.63 25.60
CA ASP A 118 -6.78 10.59 26.23
C ASP A 118 -6.69 12.02 25.65
N GLY A 119 -6.38 12.13 24.36
CA GLY A 119 -6.24 13.39 23.65
C GLY A 119 -4.93 14.13 23.90
N ASP A 120 -3.98 13.56 24.63
CA ASP A 120 -2.72 14.20 25.00
C ASP A 120 -1.53 13.55 24.28
N VAL A 121 -1.23 14.05 23.09
CA VAL A 121 -0.13 13.55 22.26
C VAL A 121 0.81 14.70 21.90
N ASP A 122 2.06 14.63 22.38
CA ASP A 122 3.05 15.67 22.08
C ASP A 122 3.79 15.42 20.77
N ALA A 123 4.09 14.17 20.43
CA ALA A 123 4.76 13.82 19.19
C ALA A 123 4.34 12.44 18.66
N VAL A 124 4.39 12.31 17.34
CA VAL A 124 4.20 11.05 16.62
C VAL A 124 5.39 10.83 15.69
N VAL A 125 6.16 9.76 15.95
CA VAL A 125 7.32 9.38 15.14
C VAL A 125 6.92 8.24 14.20
N VAL A 126 7.12 8.41 12.89
CA VAL A 126 6.79 7.39 11.89
C VAL A 126 7.87 7.24 10.82
N GLY A 127 8.15 5.99 10.45
CA GLY A 127 8.90 5.69 9.24
C GLY A 127 8.06 5.94 7.98
N VAL A 128 8.73 6.13 6.83
CA VAL A 128 8.05 6.41 5.57
C VAL A 128 8.37 5.39 4.48
N GLY A 129 7.33 5.05 3.71
CA GLY A 129 7.40 4.26 2.49
C GLY A 129 6.53 4.89 1.41
N SER A 130 5.26 4.49 1.32
CA SER A 130 4.30 5.12 0.39
C SER A 130 3.84 6.52 0.82
N GLY A 131 4.18 6.97 2.03
CA GLY A 131 3.72 8.24 2.60
C GLY A 131 2.30 8.22 3.20
N GLY A 132 1.56 7.12 3.04
CA GLY A 132 0.17 7.00 3.50
C GLY A 132 -0.01 7.26 5.00
N THR A 133 0.77 6.58 5.84
CA THR A 133 0.71 6.72 7.30
C THR A 133 1.02 8.14 7.75
N LEU A 134 2.17 8.70 7.35
CA LEU A 134 2.57 10.07 7.68
C LEU A 134 1.52 11.09 7.24
N THR A 135 1.02 10.97 6.02
CA THR A 135 0.03 11.91 5.48
C THR A 135 -1.30 11.83 6.22
N GLY A 136 -1.80 10.62 6.47
CA GLY A 136 -3.09 10.44 7.14
C GLY A 136 -3.06 10.90 8.59
N LEU A 137 -2.02 10.51 9.34
CA LEU A 137 -1.82 10.97 10.70
C LEU A 137 -1.62 12.49 10.76
N GLY A 138 -0.75 13.04 9.90
CA GLY A 138 -0.51 14.49 9.85
C GLY A 138 -1.78 15.29 9.58
N ARG A 139 -2.63 14.85 8.66
CA ARG A 139 -3.94 15.50 8.39
C ARG A 139 -4.90 15.42 9.56
N TYR A 140 -4.91 14.31 10.29
CA TYR A 140 -5.78 14.14 11.46
C TYR A 140 -5.29 15.02 12.62
N PHE A 141 -4.02 14.90 13.02
CA PHE A 141 -3.45 15.64 14.15
C PHE A 141 -3.41 17.15 13.90
N ALA A 142 -3.16 17.62 12.68
CA ALA A 142 -3.28 19.05 12.34
C ALA A 142 -4.68 19.64 12.61
N LYS A 143 -5.74 18.81 12.61
CA LYS A 143 -7.11 19.24 12.88
C LYS A 143 -7.46 19.18 14.38
N VAL A 144 -7.07 18.11 15.07
CA VAL A 144 -7.54 17.82 16.44
C VAL A 144 -6.56 18.19 17.53
N SER A 145 -5.26 18.23 17.22
CA SER A 145 -4.18 18.58 18.15
C SER A 145 -3.03 19.24 17.38
N PRO A 146 -3.17 20.53 17.02
CA PRO A 146 -2.13 21.26 16.28
C PRO A 146 -0.78 21.36 17.03
N LYS A 147 -0.76 21.04 18.33
CA LYS A 147 0.46 20.95 19.14
C LYS A 147 1.29 19.70 18.85
N THR A 148 0.68 18.65 18.32
CA THR A 148 1.35 17.36 18.13
C THR A 148 2.39 17.48 17.02
N GLU A 149 3.64 17.20 17.35
CA GLU A 149 4.74 17.20 16.38
C GLU A 149 4.74 15.92 15.54
N MET A 150 4.78 16.06 14.22
CA MET A 150 4.96 14.93 13.31
C MET A 150 6.45 14.79 12.97
N VAL A 151 7.06 13.67 13.38
CA VAL A 151 8.49 13.40 13.17
C VAL A 151 8.66 12.26 12.17
N LEU A 152 9.41 12.53 11.11
CA LEU A 152 9.72 11.56 10.06
C LEU A 152 11.03 10.84 10.33
N ALA A 153 11.02 9.51 10.27
CA ALA A 153 12.23 8.67 10.25
C ALA A 153 12.48 8.15 8.82
N ASP A 154 13.36 8.83 8.07
CA ASP A 154 13.75 8.46 6.70
C ASP A 154 15.13 7.77 6.68
N PRO A 155 15.30 6.62 6.00
CA PRO A 155 16.59 5.92 5.95
C PRO A 155 17.59 6.62 5.02
N VAL A 156 18.89 6.52 5.34
CA VAL A 156 19.97 7.01 4.47
C VAL A 156 19.83 6.43 3.06
N GLY A 157 19.78 7.31 2.05
CA GLY A 157 19.60 6.96 0.64
C GLY A 157 18.16 7.09 0.13
N SER A 158 17.19 7.35 1.02
CA SER A 158 15.90 7.91 0.66
C SER A 158 16.01 9.44 0.51
N VAL A 159 14.94 10.07 0.01
CA VAL A 159 14.91 11.48 -0.44
C VAL A 159 13.85 12.32 0.29
N LEU A 160 13.35 11.84 1.44
CA LEU A 160 12.25 12.46 2.16
C LEU A 160 12.68 13.17 3.46
#